data_AF-E3CRX2-F1
#
_entry.id   AF-E3CRX2-F1
#
_cell.length_a   1.000
_cell.length_b   1.000
_cell.length_c   1.000
_cell.angle_alpha   90.00
_cell.angle_beta   90.00
_cell.angle_gamma   90.00
#
_symmetry.space_group_name_H-M   'P 1'
#
loop_
_entity.id
_entity.type
_entity.pdbx_description
1 polymer ?
#
loop_
_entity_poly.entity_id
_entity_poly.type
_entity_poly.pdbx_seq_one_letter_code
_entity_poly.pdbx_strand_id
1 'polypeptide(L)'
;MYKRLPNYFACIADSKNGSLDAISASLGYPYETVVSDIEFLINRGILEKTYINHSRRLITSPLIGEVILQDARRVLCPNCGATNEIIGQTKECDFCGTVLQ
;
A
#
# COMPACT_ATOMS: atom_id res chain seq x y z
N MET A 1 21.92 9.99 13.74
CA MET A 1 21.18 10.02 12.46
C MET A 1 19.67 9.84 12.70
N TYR A 2 19.00 10.79 13.35
CA TYR A 2 17.55 10.71 13.64
C TYR A 2 16.77 12.00 13.31
N LYS A 3 17.46 13.05 12.82
CA LYS A 3 16.85 14.38 12.60
C LYS A 3 15.75 14.41 11.53
N ARG A 4 15.62 13.36 10.71
CA ARG A 4 14.65 13.29 9.60
C ARG A 4 13.42 12.43 9.93
N LEU A 5 13.48 11.64 11.01
CA LEU A 5 12.41 10.71 11.40
C LEU A 5 11.05 11.41 11.52
N PRO A 6 10.92 12.57 12.21
CA PRO A 6 9.63 13.23 12.40
C PRO A 6 8.96 13.64 11.07
N ASN A 7 9.77 14.00 10.07
CA ASN A 7 9.26 14.42 8.76
C ASN A 7 8.68 13.25 7.97
N TYR A 8 9.27 12.07 8.08
CA TYR A 8 8.71 10.86 7.46
C TYR A 8 7.35 10.50 8.07
N PHE A 9 7.23 10.55 9.41
CA PHE A 9 5.94 10.32 10.07
C PHE A 9 4.87 11.34 9.64
N ALA A 10 5.22 12.63 9.59
CA ALA A 10 4.31 13.68 9.16
C ALA A 10 3.86 13.48 7.69
N CYS A 11 4.80 13.20 6.78
CA CYS A 11 4.47 12.99 5.36
C CYS A 11 3.68 11.70 5.14
N ILE A 12 3.96 10.63 5.87
CA ILE A 12 3.19 9.38 5.79
C ILE A 12 1.77 9.64 6.31
N ALA A 13 1.61 10.29 7.46
CA ALA A 13 0.29 10.57 8.03
C ALA A 13 -0.55 11.53 7.17
N ASP A 14 0.08 12.52 6.53
CA ASP A 14 -0.59 13.48 5.64
C ASP A 14 -0.90 12.89 4.25
N SER A 15 -0.20 11.83 3.85
CA SER A 15 -0.39 11.17 2.55
C SER A 15 -1.67 10.35 2.52
N LYS A 16 -2.78 10.97 2.12
CA LYS A 16 -4.12 10.35 2.04
C LYS A 16 -4.20 9.00 1.30
N ASN A 17 -3.34 8.78 0.30
CA ASN A 17 -3.34 7.57 -0.52
C ASN A 17 -2.09 6.71 -0.32
N GLY A 18 -1.19 7.09 0.59
CA GLY A 18 0.07 6.40 0.81
C GLY A 18 1.00 6.42 -0.42
N SER A 19 0.89 7.39 -1.33
CA SER A 19 1.79 7.45 -2.49
C SER A 19 3.22 7.78 -2.07
N LEU A 20 4.15 6.88 -2.41
CA LEU A 20 5.57 7.11 -2.17
C LEU A 20 6.12 8.24 -3.05
N ASP A 21 5.58 8.42 -4.25
CA ASP A 21 5.92 9.56 -5.12
C ASP A 21 5.52 10.88 -4.46
N ALA A 22 4.31 10.97 -3.89
CA ALA A 22 3.87 12.16 -3.17
C ALA A 22 4.74 12.43 -1.92
N ILE A 23 5.06 11.38 -1.15
CA ILE A 23 5.96 11.49 0.01
C ILE A 23 7.35 11.98 -0.43
N SER A 24 7.88 11.47 -1.55
CA SER A 24 9.18 11.89 -2.09
C SER A 24 9.20 13.35 -2.51
N ALA A 25 8.13 13.82 -3.16
CA ALA A 25 7.96 15.21 -3.56
C ALA A 25 7.85 16.14 -2.35
N SER A 26 7.06 15.76 -1.34
CA SER A 26 6.90 16.55 -0.10
C SER A 26 8.19 16.65 0.71
N LEU A 27 9.00 15.58 0.72
CA LEU A 27 10.29 15.58 1.41
C LEU A 27 11.43 16.19 0.59
N GLY A 28 11.26 16.34 -0.72
CA GLY A 28 12.29 16.82 -1.65
C GLY A 28 13.44 15.83 -1.84
N TYR A 29 13.20 14.53 -1.65
CA TYR A 29 14.21 13.47 -1.82
C TYR A 29 13.87 12.54 -2.98
N PRO A 30 14.87 11.90 -3.59
CA PRO A 30 14.63 10.88 -4.62
C PRO A 30 13.81 9.72 -4.08
N TYR A 31 12.94 9.16 -4.94
CA TYR A 31 12.11 8.01 -4.61
C TYR A 31 12.90 6.84 -3.99
N GLU A 32 14.02 6.45 -4.61
CA GLU A 32 14.86 5.35 -4.13
C GLU A 32 15.37 5.57 -2.70
N THR A 33 15.74 6.81 -2.37
CA THR A 33 16.19 7.19 -1.02
C THR A 33 15.03 7.08 -0.02
N VAL A 34 13.84 7.55 -0.40
CA VAL A 34 12.65 7.51 0.44
C VAL A 34 12.20 6.07 0.70
N VAL A 35 12.21 5.21 -0.32
CA VAL A 35 11.89 3.78 -0.17
C VAL A 35 12.88 3.12 0.78
N SER A 36 14.19 3.29 0.55
CA SER A 36 15.21 2.68 1.39
C SER A 36 15.13 3.16 2.84
N ASP A 37 14.87 4.45 3.06
CA ASP A 37 14.67 5.00 4.41
C ASP A 37 13.42 4.40 5.09
N ILE A 38 12.29 4.31 4.38
CA ILE A 38 11.05 3.73 4.93
C ILE A 38 11.22 2.23 5.22
N GLU A 39 11.85 1.47 4.32
CA GLU A 39 12.20 0.06 4.55
C GLU A 39 13.09 -0.10 5.78
N PHE A 40 14.06 0.79 5.95
CA PHE A 40 14.91 0.80 7.15
C PHE A 40 14.08 1.04 8.42
N LEU A 41 13.09 1.93 8.39
CA LEU A 41 12.19 2.19 9.52
C LEU A 41 11.27 1.00 9.83
N ILE A 42 10.78 0.30 8.81
CA ILE A 42 9.99 -0.93 8.97
C ILE A 42 10.87 -2.03 9.58
N ASN A 43 12.06 -2.26 9.03
CA ASN A 43 13.00 -3.28 9.51
C ASN A 43 13.48 -3.03 10.94
N ARG A 44 13.49 -1.75 11.38
CA ARG A 44 13.81 -1.37 12.77
C ARG A 44 12.62 -1.52 13.72
N GLY A 45 11.42 -1.85 13.23
CA GLY A 45 10.19 -1.91 14.03
C GLY A 45 9.66 -0.53 14.42
N ILE A 46 10.12 0.54 13.78
CA ILE A 46 9.66 1.91 14.06
C ILE A 46 8.32 2.18 13.36
N LEU A 47 8.18 1.72 12.12
CA LEU A 47 6.93 1.74 11.37
C LEU A 47 6.28 0.35 11.42
N GLU A 48 5.64 0.06 12.54
CA GLU A 48 4.95 -1.23 12.72
C GLU A 48 3.76 -1.37 11.75
N LYS A 49 3.48 -2.62 11.35
CA LYS A 49 2.35 -3.00 10.47
C LYS A 49 2.29 -2.18 9.18
N THR A 50 3.45 -1.71 8.72
CA THR A 50 3.60 -0.88 7.54
C THR A 50 4.23 -1.70 6.42
N TYR A 51 3.67 -1.60 5.22
CA TYR A 51 4.05 -2.42 4.07
C TYR A 51 4.22 -1.53 2.84
N ILE A 52 5.22 -1.82 2.02
CA ILE A 52 5.43 -1.14 0.73
C ILE A 52 4.95 -2.05 -0.40
N ASN A 53 4.13 -1.50 -1.28
CA ASN A 53 3.76 -2.11 -2.54
C ASN A 53 4.58 -1.46 -3.67
N HIS A 54 5.66 -2.11 -4.07
CA HIS A 54 6.55 -1.60 -5.13
C HIS A 54 5.88 -1.56 -6.50
N SER A 55 4.99 -2.51 -6.80
CA SER A 55 4.27 -2.55 -8.09
C SER A 55 3.37 -1.34 -8.30
N ARG A 56 2.81 -0.79 -7.21
CA ARG A 56 1.93 0.39 -7.23
C ARG A 56 2.60 1.66 -6.73
N ARG A 57 3.82 1.57 -6.20
CA ARG A 57 4.56 2.67 -5.53
C ARG A 57 3.77 3.28 -4.38
N LEU A 58 3.13 2.43 -3.57
CA LEU A 58 2.31 2.82 -2.43
C LEU A 58 2.86 2.26 -1.12
N ILE A 59 2.62 2.96 -0.03
CA ILE A 59 2.84 2.50 1.34
C ILE A 59 1.48 2.34 2.03
N THR A 60 1.29 1.24 2.72
CA THR A 60 0.15 0.98 3.60
C THR A 60 0.65 1.05 5.03
N SER A 61 0.14 1.96 5.84
CA SER A 61 0.54 2.16 7.23
C SER A 61 -0.69 2.48 8.08
N PRO A 62 -0.76 2.03 9.35
CA PRO A 62 -1.79 2.47 10.28
C PRO A 62 -1.79 3.99 10.54
N LEU A 63 -0.66 4.64 10.25
CA LEU A 63 -0.48 6.09 10.41
C LEU A 63 -1.16 6.91 9.32
N ILE A 64 -1.37 6.30 8.14
CA ILE A 64 -2.13 6.95 7.08
C ILE A 64 -3.59 6.86 7.50
N GLY A 65 -4.18 8.01 7.85
CA GLY A 65 -5.59 8.10 8.23
C GLY A 65 -6.44 7.43 7.17
N GLU A 66 -7.06 6.30 7.54
CA GLU A 66 -7.86 5.41 6.70
C GLU A 66 -7.46 5.42 5.22
N VAL A 67 -6.36 4.71 4.91
CA VAL A 67 -6.31 4.08 3.58
C VAL A 67 -7.53 3.18 3.53
N ILE A 68 -8.48 3.51 2.67
CA ILE A 68 -9.50 2.58 2.19
C ILE A 68 -8.70 1.43 1.56
N LEU A 69 -8.34 0.44 2.39
CA LEU A 69 -8.04 -0.90 1.95
C LEU A 69 -9.28 -1.28 1.16
N GLN A 70 -9.20 -1.23 -0.17
CA GLN A 70 -10.16 -1.96 -0.96
C GLN A 70 -9.99 -3.40 -0.55
N ASP A 71 -10.92 -3.88 0.27
CA ASP A 71 -10.95 -5.22 0.85
C ASP A 71 -10.63 -6.24 -0.24
N ALA A 72 -9.40 -6.72 -0.24
CA ALA A 72 -8.95 -7.76 -1.15
C ALA A 72 -9.60 -9.05 -0.65
N ARG A 73 -10.75 -9.39 -1.24
CA ARG A 73 -11.51 -10.58 -0.86
C ARG A 73 -11.24 -11.71 -1.84
N ARG A 74 -10.99 -12.89 -1.28
CA ARG A 74 -10.89 -14.12 -2.06
C ARG A 74 -12.28 -14.70 -2.27
N VAL A 75 -12.70 -14.78 -3.52
CA VAL A 75 -14.02 -15.27 -3.92
C VAL A 75 -13.85 -16.51 -4.77
N LEU A 76 -14.61 -17.55 -4.43
CA LEU A 76 -14.71 -18.75 -5.25
C LEU A 76 -15.68 -18.48 -6.41
N CYS A 77 -15.27 -18.75 -7.63
CA CYS A 77 -16.13 -18.59 -8.79
C CYS A 77 -17.26 -19.63 -8.74
N PRO A 78 -18.54 -19.23 -8.78
CA PRO A 78 -19.66 -20.17 -8.75
C PRO A 78 -19.79 -21.01 -10.03
N ASN A 79 -19.18 -20.57 -11.13
CA ASN A 79 -19.27 -21.23 -12.43
C ASN A 79 -18.16 -22.27 -12.67
N CYS A 80 -16.90 -21.94 -12.34
CA CYS A 80 -15.75 -22.82 -12.61
C CYS A 80 -15.05 -23.35 -11.35
N GLY A 81 -15.45 -22.90 -10.16
CA GLY A 81 -14.81 -23.27 -8.89
C GLY A 81 -13.44 -22.65 -8.65
N ALA A 82 -12.91 -21.84 -9.56
CA ALA A 82 -11.61 -21.19 -9.38
C ALA A 82 -11.66 -20.13 -8.27
N THR A 83 -10.60 -20.04 -7.46
CA THR A 83 -10.45 -18.98 -6.46
C THR A 83 -9.84 -17.75 -7.11
N ASN A 84 -10.49 -16.59 -6.95
CA ASN A 84 -10.05 -15.31 -7.50
C ASN A 84 -9.88 -14.31 -6.37
N GLU A 85 -8.91 -13.41 -6.50
CA GLU A 85 -8.73 -12.27 -5.60
C GLU A 85 -9.36 -11.02 -6.24
N ILE A 86 -10.35 -10.44 -5.58
CA ILE A 86 -11.06 -9.23 -6.03
C ILE A 86 -10.55 -8.05 -5.19
N ILE A 87 -9.99 -7.06 -5.86
CA ILE A 87 -9.60 -5.78 -5.25
C ILE A 87 -10.66 -4.76 -5.68
N GLY A 88 -11.59 -4.42 -4.79
CA GLY A 88 -12.74 -3.55 -5.08
C GLY A 88 -14.08 -4.28 -5.10
N GLN A 89 -15.06 -3.77 -5.86
CA GLN A 89 -16.44 -4.30 -5.84
C GLN A 89 -16.66 -5.46 -6.81
N THR A 90 -16.06 -5.44 -8.00
CA THR A 90 -16.33 -6.38 -9.08
C THR A 90 -15.05 -6.73 -9.83
N LYS A 91 -14.86 -8.01 -10.19
CA LYS A 91 -13.79 -8.48 -11.07
C LYS A 91 -14.29 -9.66 -11.90
N GLU A 92 -13.85 -9.78 -13.14
CA GLU A 92 -14.08 -11.00 -13.92
C GLU A 92 -13.19 -12.15 -13.43
N CYS A 93 -13.73 -13.36 -13.47
CA CYS A 93 -12.97 -14.56 -13.13
C CYS A 93 -11.86 -14.77 -14.16
N ASP A 94 -10.64 -14.95 -13.68
CA ASP A 94 -9.43 -15.13 -14.51
C ASP A 94 -9.49 -16.41 -15.39
N PHE A 95 -10.42 -17.33 -15.11
CA PHE A 95 -10.52 -18.64 -15.77
C PHE A 95 -11.71 -18.77 -16.73
N CYS A 96 -12.83 -18.12 -16.44
CA CYS A 96 -14.07 -18.30 -17.22
C CYS A 96 -14.78 -16.99 -17.56
N GLY A 97 -14.21 -15.84 -17.17
CA GLY A 97 -14.79 -14.52 -17.45
C GLY A 97 -16.07 -14.21 -16.68
N THR A 98 -16.54 -15.10 -15.79
CA THR A 98 -17.73 -14.84 -14.97
C THR A 98 -17.49 -13.65 -14.05
N VAL A 99 -18.40 -12.68 -14.03
CA VAL A 99 -18.31 -11.52 -13.13
C VAL A 99 -18.46 -11.98 -11.68
N LEU A 100 -17.46 -11.67 -10.85
CA LEU A 100 -17.40 -11.98 -9.43
C LEU A 100 -17.61 -10.71 -8.61
N GLN A 101 -18.38 -10.85 -7.53
CA GLN A 101 -18.75 -9.82 -6.57
C GLN A 101 -18.79 -10.41 -5.15
#